data_AF-A0A5J4Q1Y4-F1
#
_entry.id   AF-A0A5J4Q1Y4-F1
#
_cell.length_a   1.000
_cell.length_b   1.000
_cell.length_c   1.000
_cell.angle_alpha   90.00
_cell.angle_beta   90.00
_cell.angle_gamma   90.00
#
_symmetry.space_group_name_H-M   'P 1'
#
loop_
_entity.id
_entity.type
_entity.pdbx_description
1 polymer ?
#
loop_
_entity_poly.entity_id
_entity_poly.type
_entity_poly.pdbx_seq_one_letter_code
_entity_poly.pdbx_strand_id
1 'polypeptide(L)' 'FQELHEKGKSIVFVTHEPDIATFTGRTILLNDGIIAKDGKVETQSARQMLESLANTNLQN' A
#
# COMPACT_ATOMS: atom_id res chain seq x y z
N PHE A 1 -1.38 -6.48 5.81
CA PHE A 1 -0.67 -7.34 4.84
C PHE A 1 0.85 -7.15 4.86
N GLN A 2 1.37 -5.97 5.23
CA GLN A 2 2.82 -5.71 5.29
C GLN A 2 3.57 -6.71 6.18
N GLU A 3 3.07 -7.02 7.37
CA GLU A 3 3.67 -8.04 8.26
C GLU A 3 3.75 -9.44 7.64
N LEU A 4 2.78 -9.82 6.81
CA LEU A 4 2.82 -11.13 6.13
C LEU A 4 3.90 -11.14 5.05
N HIS A 5 4.06 -10.01 4.35
CA HIS A 5 5.11 -9.84 3.37
C HIS A 5 6.50 -9.90 4.00
N GLU A 6 6.68 -9.22 5.15
CA GLU A 6 7.91 -9.28 5.96
C GLU A 6 8.25 -10.71 6.42
N LYS A 7 7.23 -11.55 6.65
CA LYS A 7 7.39 -12.99 6.95
C LYS A 7 7.70 -13.85 5.71
N GLY A 8 8.06 -13.24 4.58
CA GLY A 8 8.44 -13.92 3.34
C GLY A 8 7.27 -14.40 2.49
N LYS A 9 6.04 -13.93 2.74
CA LYS A 9 4.89 -14.26 1.88
C LYS A 9 4.82 -13.29 0.70
N SER A 10 4.59 -13.83 -0.49
CA SER A 10 4.24 -13.02 -1.66
C SER A 10 2.80 -12.58 -1.55
N ILE A 11 2.55 -11.27 -1.55
CA ILE A 11 1.21 -10.69 -1.47
C ILE A 11 0.93 -9.96 -2.78
N VAL A 12 -0.20 -10.27 -3.41
CA VAL A 12 -0.75 -9.54 -4.55
C VAL A 12 -2.20 -9.22 -4.22
N PHE A 13 -2.59 -7.96 -4.38
CA PHE A 13 -3.98 -7.55 -4.26
C PHE A 13 -4.32 -6.55 -5.35
N VAL A 14 -5.60 -6.49 -5.70
CA VAL A 14 -6.14 -5.58 -6.71
C VAL A 14 -7.03 -4.58 -5.99
N THR A 15 -6.82 -3.29 -6.27
CA THR A 15 -7.63 -2.21 -5.71
C THR A 15 -7.83 -1.11 -6.74
N HIS A 16 -8.95 -0.40 -6.62
CA HIS A 16 -9.19 0.86 -7.33
C HIS A 16 -8.78 2.08 -6.48
N GLU A 17 -8.38 1.87 -5.22
CA GLU A 17 -7.98 2.93 -4.30
C GLU A 17 -6.47 3.19 -4.41
N PRO A 18 -6.03 4.32 -5.00
CA PRO A 18 -4.61 4.59 -5.21
C PRO A 18 -3.84 4.72 -3.89
N ASP A 19 -4.50 5.19 -2.82
CA ASP A 19 -3.89 5.39 -1.51
C ASP A 19 -3.42 4.07 -0.90
N ILE A 20 -4.17 2.99 -1.09
CA ILE A 20 -3.78 1.66 -0.61
C ILE A 20 -2.54 1.12 -1.35
N ALA A 21 -2.39 1.46 -2.64
CA ALA A 21 -1.26 1.05 -3.45
C ALA A 21 0.09 1.60 -2.92
N THR A 22 0.06 2.74 -2.20
CA THR A 22 1.26 3.36 -1.60
C THR A 22 1.88 2.51 -0.48
N PHE A 23 1.11 1.59 0.12
CA PHE A 23 1.59 0.66 1.14
C PHE A 23 2.21 -0.62 0.57
N THR A 24 2.41 -0.68 -0.75
CA THR A 24 3.03 -1.82 -1.45
C THR A 24 4.43 -1.49 -1.98
N GLY A 25 5.24 -2.53 -2.23
CA GLY A 25 6.59 -2.37 -2.79
C GLY A 25 6.63 -2.14 -4.30
N ARG A 26 5.55 -2.49 -5.01
CA ARG A 26 5.45 -2.40 -6.47
C ARG A 26 3.99 -2.24 -6.85
N THR A 27 3.74 -1.32 -7.76
CA THR A 27 2.40 -1.04 -8.27
C THR A 27 2.38 -1.22 -9.78
N ILE A 28 1.39 -1.97 -10.26
CA ILE A 28 1.11 -2.17 -11.69
C ILE A 28 -0.25 -1.54 -11.97
N LEU A 29 -0.30 -0.56 -12.86
CA LEU A 29 -1.56 0.01 -13.35
C LEU A 29 -1.95 -0.70 -14.64
N LEU A 30 -3.17 -1.21 -14.66
CA LEU A 30 -3.78 -1.79 -15.84
C LEU A 30 -4.79 -0.79 -16.42
N ASN A 31 -4.75 -0.60 -17.73
CA ASN A 31 -5.75 0.16 -18.48
C ASN A 31 -6.13 -0.64 -19.73
N ASP A 32 -7.41 -0.96 -19.89
CA ASP A 32 -7.94 -1.76 -21.01
C ASP A 32 -7.16 -3.05 -21.28
N GLY A 33 -6.76 -3.77 -20.22
CA GLY A 33 -6.00 -5.02 -20.34
C GLY A 33 -4.52 -4.85 -20.65
N ILE A 34 -4.02 -3.61 -20.76
CA ILE A 34 -2.62 -3.28 -21.03
C ILE A 34 -1.96 -2.75 -19.75
N ILE A 35 -0.69 -3.10 -19.53
CA ILE A 35 0.12 -2.50 -18.47
C ILE A 35 0.42 -1.06 -18.85
N ALA A 36 -0.24 -0.12 -18.18
CA ALA A 36 -0.03 1.32 -18.36
C ALA A 36 1.16 1.83 -17.54
N LYS A 37 1.42 1.24 -16.37
CA LYS A 37 2.58 1.56 -15.53
C LYS A 37 3.02 0.33 -14.75
N ASP A 38 4.32 0.20 -14.58
CA ASP A 38 4.94 -0.82 -13.75
C ASP A 38 6.17 -0.22 -13.06
N GLY A 39 6.20 -0.27 -11.74
CA GLY A 39 7.37 0.22 -11.02
C GLY A 39 7.32 -0.04 -9.53
N LYS A 40 8.50 -0.01 -8.92
CA LYS A 40 8.64 0.08 -7.47
C LYS A 40 8.06 1.41 -6.99
N VAL A 41 7.51 1.38 -5.78
CA VAL A 41 6.99 2.56 -5.11
C VAL A 41 7.75 2.73 -3.81
N GLU A 42 7.89 3.98 -3.35
CA GLU A 42 8.32 4.23 -1.99
C GLU A 42 7.22 3.75 -1.04
N THR A 43 7.47 2.62 -0.37
CA THR A 43 6.47 1.97 0.46
C THR A 43 6.27 2.73 1.77
N GLN A 44 5.04 3.17 2.00
CA GLN A 44 4.65 3.78 3.28
C GLN A 44 4.31 2.69 4.31
N SER A 45 4.51 2.97 5.60
CA SER A 45 4.08 2.07 6.67
C SER A 45 2.62 2.32 7.03
N ALA A 46 1.75 1.35 6.75
CA ALA A 46 0.34 1.42 7.12
C ALA A 46 0.18 1.47 8.66
N ARG A 47 1.06 0.79 9.40
CA ARG A 47 1.06 0.83 10.87
C ARG A 47 1.30 2.26 11.37
N GLN A 48 2.33 2.93 10.88
CA GLN A 48 2.65 4.30 11.29
C GLN A 48 1.53 5.29 10.94
N MET A 49 0.89 5.12 9.78
CA MET A 49 -0.26 5.96 9.40
C MET A 49 -1.45 5.77 10.35
N LEU A 50 -1.77 4.55 10.74
CA LEU A 50 -2.88 4.30 11.67
C LEU A 50 -2.58 4.85 13.07
N GLU A 51 -1.34 4.71 13.54
CA GLU A 51 -0.89 5.28 14.81
C GLU A 51 -0.99 6.81 14.82
N SER A 52 -0.61 7.48 13.72
CA SER A 52 -0.69 8.94 13.64
C SER A 52 -2.14 9.45 13.67
N LEU A 53 -3.06 8.75 12.99
CA LEU A 53 -4.50 9.06 13.02
C LEU A 53 -5.08 8.88 14.43
N ALA A 54 -4.71 7.80 15.14
CA ALA A 54 -5.16 7.55 16.50
C ALA A 54 -4.68 8.66 17.47
N ASN A 55 -3.42 9.05 17.38
CA ASN A 55 -2.84 10.09 18.23
C ASN A 55 -3.45 11.48 17.98
N THR A 56 -3.81 11.79 16.73
CA THR A 56 -4.46 13.07 16.37
C THR A 56 -5.84 13.18 17.02
N ASN A 57 -6.60 12.09 17.09
CA ASN A 57 -7.94 12.08 17.70
C ASN A 57 -7.92 12.18 19.24
N LEU A 58 -6.79 11.86 19.89
CA LEU A 58 -6.63 12.00 21.34
C LEU A 58 -6.22 13.42 21.76
N GLN A 59 -5.84 14.28 20.81
CA GLN A 59 -5.43 15.66 21.06
C GLN A 59 -6.54 16.70 20.79
N ASN A 60 -7.73 16.24 20.38
CA ASN A 60 -8.92 17.08 20.14
C ASN A 60 -9.98 16.86 21.23
#